data_AF-A0A962VZ80-F1
#
_entry.id   AF-A0A962VZ80-F1
#
_cell.length_a   1.000
_cell.length_b   1.000
_cell.length_c   1.000
_cell.angle_alpha   90.00
_cell.angle_beta   90.00
_cell.angle_gamma   90.00
#
_symmetry.space_group_name_H-M   'P 1'
#
loop_
_entity.id
_entity.type
_entity.pdbx_description
1 polymer ?
#
loop_
_entity_poly.entity_id
_entity_poly.type
_entity_poly.pdbx_seq_one_letter_code
_entity_poly.pdbx_strand_id
1 'polypeptide(L)'
;MHRFRGSPALSPFRLEKLLTALRLRVPAITCVYAEFIHFVDGSLTMPDREVLDRLLDYGPRKLLSHQLALVGQSRVEAQGTPTGAPLFLVVPRPGTISPWSSKATDIAR
;
A
#
# COMPACT_ATOMS: atom_id res chain seq x y z
N MET A 1 2.00 4.19 -17.77
CA MET A 1 2.00 3.62 -16.41
C MET A 1 1.12 4.42 -15.46
N HIS A 2 -0.04 3.87 -15.14
CA HIS A 2 -1.03 4.37 -14.18
C HIS A 2 -0.77 3.80 -12.78
N ARG A 3 -1.19 4.52 -11.74
CA ARG A 3 -0.98 4.15 -10.33
C ARG A 3 -2.30 4.12 -9.59
N PHE A 4 -2.54 3.03 -8.87
CA PHE A 4 -3.73 2.83 -8.04
C PHE A 4 -3.28 2.48 -6.62
N ARG A 5 -3.83 3.17 -5.62
CA ARG A 5 -3.62 2.80 -4.21
C ARG A 5 -4.51 1.62 -3.87
N GLY A 6 -3.97 0.66 -3.13
CA GLY A 6 -4.69 -0.50 -2.65
C GLY A 6 -4.96 -0.42 -1.16
N SER A 7 -5.42 -1.54 -0.61
CA SER A 7 -5.66 -1.69 0.82
C SER A 7 -4.37 -1.65 1.66
N PRO A 8 -4.49 -1.40 2.99
CA PRO A 8 -3.45 -1.67 3.97
C PRO A 8 -2.75 -3.02 3.75
N ALA A 9 -1.42 -3.01 3.72
CA ALA A 9 -0.63 -4.19 3.37
C ALA A 9 -0.35 -5.11 4.57
N LEU A 10 -0.42 -4.59 5.79
CA LEU A 10 -0.02 -5.29 7.00
C LEU A 10 -1.12 -5.26 8.06
N SER A 11 -1.32 -6.39 8.74
CA SER A 11 -2.16 -6.46 9.93
C SER A 11 -1.57 -5.66 11.10
N PRO A 12 -2.38 -5.27 12.10
CA PRO A 12 -1.95 -4.59 13.31
C PRO A 12 -0.74 -5.25 13.98
N PHE A 13 -0.84 -6.57 14.20
CA PHE A 13 0.22 -7.36 14.80
C PHE A 13 1.53 -7.31 14.00
N ARG A 14 1.46 -7.33 12.66
CA ARG A 14 2.66 -7.24 11.80
C ARG A 14 3.27 -5.84 11.83
N LEU A 15 2.45 -4.80 11.90
CA LEU A 15 2.92 -3.41 12.03
C LEU A 15 3.62 -3.17 13.37
N GLU A 16 3.04 -3.64 14.47
CA GLU A 16 3.65 -3.54 15.80
C GLU A 16 4.98 -4.28 15.85
N LYS A 17 5.04 -5.49 15.29
CA LYS A 17 6.28 -6.26 15.18
C LYS A 17 7.34 -5.52 14.36
N LEU A 18 6.95 -4.91 13.23
CA LEU A 18 7.85 -4.12 12.39
C LEU A 18 8.34 -2.86 13.11
N LEU A 19 7.44 -2.09 13.73
CA LEU A 19 7.78 -0.89 14.49
C LEU A 19 8.72 -1.22 15.65
N THR A 20 8.48 -2.33 16.36
CA THR A 20 9.37 -2.82 17.43
C THR A 20 10.75 -3.11 16.88
N ALA A 21 10.86 -3.85 15.77
CA ALA A 21 12.14 -4.17 15.14
C ALA A 21 12.89 -2.92 14.65
N LEU A 22 12.18 -1.93 14.10
CA LEU A 22 12.76 -0.67 13.65
C LEU A 22 13.28 0.15 14.82
N ARG A 23 12.52 0.24 15.93
CA ARG A 23 12.91 1.00 17.13
C ARG A 23 14.15 0.44 17.82
N LEU A 24 14.43 -0.86 17.71
CA LEU A 24 15.69 -1.45 18.19
C LEU A 24 16.93 -0.86 17.51
N ARG A 25 16.79 -0.32 16.28
CA ARG A 25 17.90 0.28 15.51
C ARG A 25 17.81 1.79 15.47
N VAL A 26 16.61 2.33 15.35
CA VAL A 26 16.33 3.77 15.26
C VAL A 26 15.17 4.10 16.21
N PRO A 27 15.45 4.40 17.48
CA PRO A 27 14.43 4.67 18.50
C PRO A 27 13.49 5.84 18.18
N ALA A 28 13.93 6.78 17.34
CA ALA A 28 13.16 7.94 16.92
C ALA A 28 11.95 7.61 16.02
N ILE A 29 11.86 6.39 15.48
CA ILE A 29 10.72 5.98 14.64
C ILE A 29 9.49 5.80 15.52
N THR A 30 8.48 6.65 15.29
CA THR A 30 7.26 6.69 16.11
C THR A 30 6.12 5.87 15.54
N CYS A 31 6.02 5.75 14.21
CA CYS A 31 4.96 5.03 13.53
C CYS A 31 5.45 4.40 12.21
N VAL A 32 4.68 3.44 11.69
CA VAL A 32 4.89 2.85 10.36
C VAL A 32 3.54 2.70 9.69
N TYR A 33 3.47 3.11 8.43
CA TYR A 33 2.33 2.92 7.55
C TYR A 33 2.75 2.12 6.31
N ALA A 34 1.88 1.25 5.83
CA ALA A 34 2.12 0.37 4.70
C ALA A 34 0.82 0.01 3.99
N GLU A 35 0.81 0.16 2.68
CA GLU A 35 -0.31 -0.12 1.79
C GLU A 35 0.19 -0.77 0.50
N PHE A 36 -0.71 -1.39 -0.24
CA PHE A 36 -0.41 -1.81 -1.60
C PHE A 36 -0.48 -0.61 -2.56
N ILE A 37 0.37 -0.65 -3.58
CA ILE A 37 0.27 0.20 -4.76
C ILE A 37 0.32 -0.69 -5.99
N HIS A 38 -0.56 -0.44 -6.93
CA HIS A 38 -0.66 -1.18 -8.18
C HIS A 38 -0.22 -0.30 -9.33
N PHE A 39 0.63 -0.87 -10.19
CA PHE A 39 1.12 -0.23 -11.39
C PHE A 39 0.51 -0.93 -12.58
N VAL A 40 -0.20 -0.18 -13.42
CA VAL A 40 -0.84 -0.69 -14.64
C VAL A 40 -0.17 -0.02 -15.81
N ASP A 41 0.33 -0.81 -16.75
CA ASP A 41 0.90 -0.28 -17.99
C ASP A 41 -0.08 -0.42 -19.16
N GLY A 42 -0.01 0.52 -20.11
CA GLY A 42 -0.97 0.66 -21.21
C GLY A 42 -1.83 1.92 -21.13
N SER A 43 -2.68 2.12 -22.15
CA SER A 43 -3.67 3.20 -22.22
C SER A 43 -4.97 2.76 -21.56
N LEU A 44 -5.48 3.57 -20.63
CA LEU A 44 -6.76 3.33 -19.97
C LEU A 44 -7.80 4.36 -20.41
N THR A 45 -8.98 3.88 -20.81
CA THR A 45 -10.18 4.71 -20.94
C THR A 45 -10.82 4.98 -19.58
N MET A 46 -11.77 5.89 -19.50
CA MET A 46 -12.51 6.16 -18.25
C MET A 46 -13.25 4.90 -17.74
N PRO A 47 -13.96 4.12 -18.59
CA PRO A 47 -14.54 2.85 -18.18
C PRO A 47 -13.52 1.84 -17.64
N ASP A 48 -12.35 1.71 -18.29
CA ASP A 48 -11.29 0.78 -17.82
C ASP A 48 -10.83 1.16 -16.41
N ARG A 49 -10.71 2.46 -16.15
CA ARG A 49 -10.30 2.97 -14.84
C ARG A 49 -11.32 2.60 -13.75
N GLU A 50 -12.61 2.74 -14.00
CA GLU A 50 -13.65 2.36 -13.04
C GLU A 50 -13.70 0.86 -12.76
N VAL A 51 -13.40 0.04 -13.76
CA VAL A 51 -13.28 -1.42 -13.58
C VAL A 51 -12.05 -1.74 -12.74
N LEU A 52 -10.90 -1.13 -13.04
CA LEU A 52 -9.67 -1.32 -12.29
C LEU A 52 -9.77 -0.84 -10.85
N ASP A 53 -10.43 0.30 -10.59
CA ASP A 53 -10.68 0.78 -9.22
C ASP A 53 -11.43 -0.28 -8.38
N ARG A 54 -12.35 -1.03 -9.01
CA ARG A 54 -13.08 -2.13 -8.35
C ARG A 54 -12.24 -3.41 -8.22
N LEU A 55 -11.52 -3.81 -9.27
CA LEU A 55 -10.68 -5.00 -9.25
C LEU A 55 -9.52 -4.89 -8.25
N LEU A 56 -9.02 -3.67 -8.04
CA LEU A 56 -7.88 -3.39 -7.16
C LEU A 56 -8.32 -3.00 -5.73
N ASP A 57 -9.62 -2.81 -5.48
CA ASP A 57 -10.19 -2.69 -4.12
C ASP A 57 -10.41 -4.07 -3.51
N TYR A 58 -9.33 -4.72 -3.09
CA TYR A 58 -9.37 -6.00 -2.40
C TYR A 58 -8.61 -5.98 -1.08
N GLY A 59 -8.92 -6.95 -0.22
CA GLY A 59 -8.27 -7.13 1.08
C GLY A 59 -9.03 -6.51 2.25
N PRO A 60 -8.50 -6.66 3.48
CA PRO A 60 -9.21 -6.28 4.69
C PRO A 60 -9.19 -4.76 4.93
N ARG A 61 -10.28 -4.07 4.52
CA ARG A 61 -10.45 -2.61 4.73
C ARG A 61 -10.45 -2.16 6.19
N LYS A 62 -10.83 -3.06 7.12
CA LYS A 62 -10.85 -2.79 8.57
C LYS A 62 -9.47 -2.47 9.17
N LEU A 63 -8.39 -2.71 8.43
CA LEU A 63 -7.04 -2.43 8.91
C LEU A 63 -6.67 -0.95 8.85
N LEU A 64 -7.36 -0.16 8.02
CA LEU A 64 -7.04 1.25 7.82
C LEU A 64 -7.24 2.04 9.12
N SER A 65 -8.38 1.86 9.79
CA SER A 65 -8.66 2.53 11.07
C SER A 65 -7.62 2.22 12.15
N HIS A 66 -7.12 0.98 12.20
CA HIS A 66 -6.09 0.60 13.16
C HIS A 66 -4.71 1.17 12.80
N GLN A 67 -4.35 1.22 11.51
CA GLN A 67 -3.13 1.90 11.08
C GLN A 67 -3.16 3.38 11.43
N LEU A 68 -4.29 4.04 11.20
CA LEU A 68 -4.48 5.45 11.53
C LEU A 68 -4.40 5.69 13.04
N ALA A 69 -4.94 4.79 13.86
CA ALA A 69 -4.81 4.86 15.31
C ALA A 69 -3.34 4.75 15.78
N LEU A 70 -2.53 3.91 15.12
CA LEU A 70 -1.10 3.75 15.43
C LEU A 70 -0.22 4.92 14.96
N VAL A 71 -0.63 5.63 13.90
CA VAL A 71 0.09 6.81 13.40
C VAL A 71 -0.10 8.02 14.31
N GLY A 72 -1.15 8.02 15.15
CA GLY A 72 -1.54 9.17 15.95
C GLY A 72 -1.95 10.34 15.05
N GLN A 73 -2.43 11.44 15.63
CA GLN A 73 -2.86 12.64 14.88
C GLN A 73 -1.72 13.38 14.11
N SER A 74 -0.59 12.71 13.83
CA SER A 74 0.40 13.18 12.86
C SER A 74 -0.28 13.31 11.51
N ARG A 75 -0.59 14.55 11.11
CA ARG A 75 -1.20 14.97 9.83
C ARG A 75 -1.27 13.81 8.84
N VAL A 76 -2.33 13.04 8.95
CA VAL A 76 -2.65 12.01 7.99
C VAL A 76 -3.38 12.75 6.89
N GLU A 77 -2.82 12.77 5.69
CA GLU A 77 -3.55 13.30 4.53
C GLU A 77 -4.83 12.47 4.30
N ALA A 78 -5.76 12.99 3.50
CA ALA A 78 -7.06 12.36 3.24
C ALA A 78 -6.99 10.88 2.78
N GLN A 79 -5.80 10.40 2.38
CA GLN A 79 -5.53 9.02 1.99
C GLN A 79 -4.65 8.21 2.97
N GLY A 80 -4.58 8.57 4.25
CA GLY A 80 -3.98 7.68 5.25
C GLY A 80 -2.45 7.74 5.38
N THR A 81 -1.80 8.69 4.72
CA THR A 81 -0.33 8.77 4.64
C THR A 81 0.19 9.84 5.61
N PRO A 82 1.18 9.54 6.48
CA PRO A 82 1.75 10.54 7.37
C PRO A 82 2.51 11.61 6.57
N THR A 83 2.13 12.89 6.70
CA THR A 83 2.81 14.01 6.02
C THR A 83 4.27 14.11 6.46
N GLY A 84 5.20 14.18 5.50
CA GLY A 84 6.63 14.39 5.76
C GLY A 84 7.43 13.14 6.15
N ALA A 85 6.80 11.97 6.18
CA ALA A 85 7.51 10.71 6.39
C ALA A 85 8.23 10.25 5.10
N PRO A 86 9.42 9.62 5.21
CA PRO A 86 10.09 9.04 4.05
C PRO A 86 9.28 7.89 3.45
N LEU A 87 9.11 7.91 2.13
CA LEU A 87 8.46 6.83 1.38
C LEU A 87 9.48 5.77 0.98
N PHE A 88 9.23 4.53 1.38
CA PHE A 88 9.97 3.35 0.90
C PHE A 88 9.05 2.49 0.04
N LEU A 89 9.31 2.46 -1.27
CA LEU A 89 8.57 1.65 -2.22
C LEU A 89 9.28 0.31 -2.43
N VAL A 90 8.59 -0.79 -2.09
CA VAL A 90 9.09 -2.15 -2.30
C VAL A 90 8.38 -2.76 -3.50
N VAL A 91 9.14 -3.12 -4.53
CA VAL A 91 8.65 -3.70 -5.79
C VAL A 91 9.49 -4.91 -6.19
N PRO A 92 8.99 -5.80 -7.08
CA PRO A 92 9.83 -6.81 -7.71
C PRO A 92 11.09 -6.20 -8.34
N ARG A 93 12.15 -7.01 -8.43
CA ARG A 93 13.41 -6.58 -9.05
C ARG A 93 13.15 -6.17 -10.51
N PRO A 94 13.74 -5.08 -11.02
CA PRO A 94 13.69 -4.75 -12.44
C PRO A 94 14.12 -5.95 -13.31
N GLY A 95 13.40 -6.19 -14.40
CA GLY A 95 13.58 -7.36 -15.26
C GLY A 95 12.87 -8.63 -14.78
N THR A 96 12.06 -8.57 -13.71
CA THR A 96 11.23 -9.70 -13.25
C THR A 96 9.75 -9.35 -13.26
N ILE A 97 8.91 -10.35 -13.55
CA ILE A 97 7.44 -10.26 -13.45
C ILE A 97 7.01 -11.14 -12.28
N SER A 98 6.30 -10.56 -11.30
CA SER A 98 5.82 -11.34 -10.16
C SER A 98 4.67 -12.28 -10.57
N PRO A 99 4.50 -13.43 -9.90
CA PRO A 99 3.32 -14.29 -10.15
C PRO A 99 1.99 -13.57 -9.93
N TRP A 100 1.96 -12.59 -9.01
CA TRP A 100 0.80 -11.73 -8.81
C TRP A 100 0.51 -10.89 -10.06
N SER A 101 1.53 -10.30 -10.68
CA SER A 101 1.36 -9.50 -11.91
C SER A 101 0.75 -10.34 -13.02
N SER A 102 1.28 -11.54 -13.28
CA SER A 102 0.74 -12.41 -14.34
C SER A 102 -0.72 -12.76 -14.11
N LYS A 103 -1.10 -13.11 -12.87
CA LYS A 103 -2.48 -13.46 -12.52
C LYS A 103 -3.42 -12.26 -12.54
N ALA A 104 -2.98 -11.10 -12.05
CA ALA A 104 -3.76 -9.87 -12.06
C ALA A 104 -4.02 -9.40 -13.50
N THR A 105 -3.03 -9.53 -14.39
CA THR A 105 -3.21 -9.25 -15.83
C THR A 105 -4.20 -10.22 -16.46
N ASP A 106 -4.17 -11.50 -16.11
CA ASP A 106 -5.13 -12.50 -16.60
C ASP A 106 -6.57 -12.19 -16.15
N ILE A 107 -6.75 -11.75 -14.90
CA ILE A 107 -8.06 -11.32 -14.36
C ILE A 107 -8.58 -10.04 -15.04
N ALA A 108 -7.69 -9.15 -15.47
CA ALA A 108 -8.06 -7.87 -16.07
C ALA A 108 -8.37 -7.95 -17.58
N ARG A 109 -8.14 -9.11 -18.22
CA ARG A 109 -8.48 -9.38 -19.62
C ARG A 109 -9.91 -9.90 -19.74
#